data_AF-A0A2S6HTW9-F1
#
_entry.id   AF-A0A2S6HTW9-F1
#
_cell.length_a   1.000
_cell.length_b   1.000
_cell.length_c   1.000
_cell.angle_alpha   90.00
_cell.angle_beta   90.00
_cell.angle_gamma   90.00
#
_symmetry.space_group_name_H-M   'P 1'
#
loop_
_entity.id
_entity.type
_entity.pdbx_description
1 polymer ?
#
loop_
_entity_poly.entity_id
_entity_poly.type
_entity_poly.pdbx_seq_one_letter_code
_entity_poly.pdbx_strand_id
1 'polypeptide(L)'
;MEQEFVELLKNNALAWNEWRRKYPEQTPSLREVNFVNELMKDKKDIYDLPRFYGIDFTNVDLHMSSLRNCFFDECRFDGAKITFADLVDAYFVDCTFKDVNMRVSKIGSATFSSCIFENSDLSYCSAKDTSFEGSKFINTALEHVTFVANNFSDTELIGCSVYGISSWDLNLDNSTQKNLIITKDDQPTITVDNIELAQFIYLMINNTKLRSIIDTLTSKVVLILGNFSPERKIVLDEIREKLRDYDYIPVMFDFEKPSSRNFTETVFTLANMARFVVADLSSVRSIGHELATIVPKLPSVTFYPLIVCGDKEYGMFNDLLEYNWVKPIMTYKPNQVGDILEKIIIDQREDTLK
;
A
#
# COMPACT_ATOMS: atom_id res chain seq x y z
N MET A 1 -9.40 44.01 -4.58
CA MET A 1 -9.98 43.11 -5.58
C MET A 1 -10.54 41.85 -4.93
N GLU A 2 -9.83 41.18 -4.01
CA GLU A 2 -10.38 40.01 -3.28
C GLU A 2 -11.69 40.29 -2.53
N GLN A 3 -11.77 41.40 -1.81
CA GLN A 3 -12.97 41.77 -1.03
C GLN A 3 -14.25 41.90 -1.87
N GLU A 4 -14.15 42.29 -3.14
CA GLU A 4 -15.31 42.40 -4.03
C GLU A 4 -15.89 41.01 -4.37
N PHE A 5 -15.01 40.05 -4.66
CA PHE A 5 -15.42 38.68 -4.96
C PHE A 5 -15.93 37.93 -3.73
N VAL A 6 -15.35 38.20 -2.56
CA VAL A 6 -15.87 37.71 -1.29
C VAL A 6 -17.30 38.20 -1.06
N GLU A 7 -17.58 39.50 -1.25
CA GLU A 7 -18.93 40.07 -1.11
C GLU A 7 -19.92 39.56 -2.18
N LEU A 8 -19.45 39.34 -3.41
CA LEU A 8 -20.26 38.76 -4.47
C LEU A 8 -20.67 37.32 -4.14
N LEU A 9 -19.71 36.48 -3.73
CA LEU A 9 -19.96 35.08 -3.37
C LEU A 9 -20.85 34.95 -2.13
N LYS A 10 -20.62 35.83 -1.14
CA LYS A 10 -21.47 36.04 0.04
C LYS A 10 -22.91 36.36 -0.29
N ASN A 11 -23.18 37.04 -1.40
CA ASN A 11 -24.53 37.49 -1.74
C ASN A 11 -25.43 36.30 -2.04
N ASN A 12 -25.09 35.54 -3.08
CA ASN A 12 -25.68 34.24 -3.38
C ASN A 12 -24.96 33.60 -4.58
N ALA A 13 -25.11 32.27 -4.70
CA ALA A 13 -24.57 31.49 -5.81
C ALA A 13 -25.08 31.93 -7.20
N LEU A 14 -26.34 32.40 -7.31
CA LEU A 14 -26.91 32.84 -8.59
C LEU A 14 -26.17 34.07 -9.14
N ALA A 15 -25.96 35.08 -8.30
CA ALA A 15 -25.25 36.31 -8.65
C ALA A 15 -23.80 36.02 -9.05
N TRP A 16 -23.11 35.14 -8.30
CA TRP A 16 -21.77 34.68 -8.66
C TRP A 16 -21.76 34.00 -10.04
N ASN A 17 -22.64 33.03 -10.26
CA ASN A 17 -22.71 32.28 -11.52
C ASN A 17 -23.15 33.15 -12.71
N GLU A 18 -24.00 34.15 -12.50
CA GLU A 18 -24.35 35.16 -13.52
C GLU A 18 -23.14 36.01 -13.89
N TRP A 19 -22.38 36.46 -12.89
CA TRP A 19 -21.15 37.19 -13.10
C TRP A 19 -20.11 36.35 -13.87
N ARG A 20 -19.94 35.07 -13.50
CA ARG A 20 -19.05 34.13 -14.22
C ARG A 20 -19.43 33.99 -15.69
N ARG A 21 -20.74 33.86 -15.99
CA ARG A 21 -21.24 33.81 -17.37
C ARG A 21 -20.96 35.09 -18.16
N LYS A 22 -20.98 36.25 -17.51
CA LYS A 22 -20.70 37.54 -18.14
C LYS A 22 -19.21 37.78 -18.38
N TYR A 23 -18.35 37.24 -17.51
CA TYR A 23 -16.90 37.48 -17.54
C TYR A 23 -16.09 36.16 -17.44
N PRO A 24 -16.21 35.25 -18.43
CA PRO A 24 -15.62 33.91 -18.35
C PRO A 24 -14.08 33.92 -18.29
N GLU A 25 -13.45 34.90 -18.93
CA GLU A 25 -11.99 35.07 -19.00
C GLU A 25 -11.38 35.67 -17.72
N GLN A 26 -12.21 36.22 -16.83
CA GLN A 26 -11.70 36.76 -15.58
C GLN A 26 -11.36 35.64 -14.61
N THR A 27 -10.28 35.84 -13.84
CA THR A 27 -9.78 34.95 -12.79
C THR A 27 -10.06 35.59 -11.44
N PRO A 28 -11.20 35.26 -10.78
CA PRO A 28 -11.52 35.82 -9.49
C PRO A 28 -10.47 35.40 -8.47
N SER A 29 -10.06 36.34 -7.64
CA SER A 29 -9.11 36.07 -6.57
C SER A 29 -9.85 35.95 -5.25
N LEU A 30 -9.69 34.79 -4.62
CA LEU A 30 -10.11 34.45 -3.26
C LEU A 30 -8.90 33.89 -2.49
N ARG A 31 -7.71 34.42 -2.76
CA ARG A 31 -6.48 33.97 -2.09
C ARG A 31 -6.56 34.29 -0.61
N GLU A 32 -6.01 33.41 0.22
CA GLU A 32 -5.94 33.60 1.67
C GLU A 32 -7.30 33.76 2.38
N VAL A 33 -8.41 33.68 1.65
CA VAL A 33 -9.76 33.80 2.21
C VAL A 33 -10.06 32.62 3.12
N ASN A 34 -10.56 32.90 4.31
CA ASN A 34 -11.11 31.89 5.20
C ASN A 34 -12.62 31.75 5.00
N PHE A 35 -13.06 30.69 4.33
CA PHE A 35 -14.46 30.53 3.91
C PHE A 35 -15.43 30.50 5.10
N VAL A 36 -15.03 29.90 6.22
CA VAL A 36 -15.86 29.83 7.43
C VAL A 36 -16.03 31.20 8.08
N ASN A 37 -14.94 31.96 8.20
CA ASN A 37 -14.96 33.25 8.90
C ASN A 37 -15.48 34.37 8.01
N GLU A 38 -15.18 34.31 6.72
CA GLU A 38 -15.47 35.38 5.81
C GLU A 38 -16.80 35.15 5.11
N LEU A 39 -17.13 33.96 4.59
CA LEU A 39 -18.33 33.80 3.75
C LEU A 39 -19.62 33.50 4.53
N MET A 40 -19.55 33.24 5.84
CA MET A 40 -20.72 33.02 6.68
C MET A 40 -21.37 34.36 7.08
N LYS A 41 -22.57 34.64 6.56
CA LYS A 41 -23.31 35.86 6.93
C LYS A 41 -24.03 35.74 8.27
N ASP A 42 -24.63 34.59 8.56
CA ASP A 42 -25.52 34.41 9.71
C ASP A 42 -25.29 33.05 10.37
N LYS A 43 -24.29 32.94 11.25
CA LYS A 43 -24.15 31.77 12.13
C LYS A 43 -25.32 31.77 13.12
N LYS A 44 -26.29 30.86 12.92
CA LYS A 44 -27.40 30.65 13.87
C LYS A 44 -26.98 29.71 14.99
N ASP A 45 -26.12 28.76 14.68
CA ASP A 45 -25.49 27.83 15.61
C ASP A 45 -23.95 27.87 15.48
N ILE A 46 -23.24 27.55 16.55
CA ILE A 46 -21.78 27.38 16.55
C ILE A 46 -21.34 26.23 15.63
N TYR A 47 -22.24 25.29 15.32
CA TYR A 47 -22.02 24.17 14.42
C TYR A 47 -22.40 24.45 12.96
N ASP A 48 -22.91 25.65 12.64
CA ASP A 48 -23.22 26.01 11.26
C ASP A 48 -21.94 26.15 10.43
N LEU A 49 -21.92 25.46 9.30
CA LEU A 49 -20.79 25.41 8.36
C LEU A 49 -21.22 25.93 6.98
N PRO A 50 -20.32 26.60 6.23
CA PRO A 50 -20.63 27.08 4.89
C PRO A 50 -21.03 25.94 3.97
N ARG A 51 -22.12 26.14 3.22
CA ARG A 51 -22.57 25.22 2.18
C ARG A 51 -22.70 25.95 0.85
N PHE A 52 -22.16 25.35 -0.20
CA PHE A 52 -22.16 25.87 -1.55
C PHE A 52 -22.73 24.81 -2.49
N TYR A 53 -23.77 25.16 -3.22
CA TYR A 53 -24.44 24.27 -4.17
C TYR A 53 -24.36 24.85 -5.58
N GLY A 54 -23.85 24.07 -6.54
CA GLY A 54 -23.82 24.46 -7.95
C GLY A 54 -22.96 25.68 -8.28
N ILE A 55 -21.95 26.01 -7.47
CA ILE A 55 -21.12 27.21 -7.68
C ILE A 55 -20.02 26.95 -8.70
N ASP A 56 -19.87 27.88 -9.63
CA ASP A 56 -18.83 27.86 -10.64
C ASP A 56 -17.54 28.56 -10.16
N PHE A 57 -16.63 27.80 -9.56
CA PHE A 57 -15.28 28.21 -9.17
C PHE A 57 -14.24 28.06 -10.30
N THR A 58 -14.66 27.96 -11.57
CA THR A 58 -13.74 27.84 -12.70
C THR A 58 -12.70 28.96 -12.69
N ASN A 59 -11.41 28.61 -12.84
CA ASN A 59 -10.27 29.53 -12.90
C ASN A 59 -10.13 30.48 -11.69
N VAL A 60 -10.76 30.16 -10.55
CA VAL A 60 -10.63 30.95 -9.33
C VAL A 60 -9.26 30.70 -8.69
N ASP A 61 -8.61 31.78 -8.24
CA ASP A 61 -7.40 31.69 -7.42
C ASP A 61 -7.78 31.53 -5.94
N LEU A 62 -7.63 30.32 -5.43
CA LEU A 62 -7.86 29.89 -4.04
C LEU A 62 -6.54 29.62 -3.30
N HIS A 63 -5.42 30.12 -3.82
CA HIS A 63 -4.11 29.88 -3.22
C HIS A 63 -4.08 30.32 -1.75
N MET A 64 -3.55 29.46 -0.88
CA MET A 64 -3.47 29.68 0.57
C MET A 64 -4.82 29.95 1.27
N SER A 65 -5.96 29.73 0.61
CA SER A 65 -7.28 29.87 1.23
C SER A 65 -7.57 28.72 2.20
N SER A 66 -8.52 28.95 3.11
CA SER A 66 -9.02 27.94 4.03
C SER A 66 -10.45 27.59 3.67
N LEU A 67 -10.63 26.39 3.10
CA LEU A 67 -11.92 25.75 2.80
C LEU A 67 -12.31 24.72 3.89
N ARG A 68 -11.54 24.64 4.97
CA ARG A 68 -11.77 23.76 6.11
C ARG A 68 -13.23 23.78 6.57
N ASN A 69 -13.79 22.61 6.89
CA ASN A 69 -15.18 22.45 7.36
C ASN A 69 -16.24 23.06 6.43
N CYS A 70 -16.00 23.16 5.11
CA CYS A 70 -17.01 23.64 4.16
C CYS A 70 -17.63 22.47 3.39
N PHE A 71 -18.88 22.64 2.94
CA PHE A 71 -19.56 21.70 2.05
C PHE A 71 -19.70 22.31 0.66
N PHE A 72 -19.32 21.54 -0.35
CA PHE A 72 -19.46 21.85 -1.77
C PHE A 72 -20.19 20.69 -2.44
N ASP A 73 -21.30 21.01 -3.07
CA ASP A 73 -22.19 20.06 -3.71
C ASP A 73 -22.44 20.53 -5.14
N GLU A 74 -22.21 19.66 -6.12
CA GLU A 74 -22.33 19.96 -7.56
C GLU A 74 -21.52 21.21 -8.01
N CYS A 75 -20.40 21.51 -7.34
CA CYS A 75 -19.57 22.67 -7.65
C CYS A 75 -18.49 22.35 -8.70
N ARG A 76 -18.11 23.36 -9.50
CA ARG A 76 -17.08 23.23 -10.54
C ARG A 76 -15.83 24.01 -10.17
N PHE A 77 -14.70 23.34 -10.02
CA PHE A 77 -13.39 23.94 -9.71
C PHE A 77 -12.41 23.93 -10.89
N ASP A 78 -12.88 23.68 -12.11
CA ASP A 78 -12.02 23.50 -13.28
C ASP A 78 -11.02 24.67 -13.47
N GLY A 79 -9.74 24.39 -13.64
CA GLY A 79 -8.67 25.38 -13.78
C GLY A 79 -8.36 26.19 -12.51
N ALA A 80 -9.01 25.89 -11.37
CA ALA A 80 -8.76 26.61 -10.12
C ALA A 80 -7.33 26.38 -9.61
N LYS A 81 -6.81 27.39 -8.92
CA LYS A 81 -5.50 27.34 -8.25
C LYS A 81 -5.71 27.17 -6.76
N ILE A 82 -5.55 25.97 -6.25
CA ILE A 82 -5.83 25.59 -4.86
C ILE A 82 -4.53 25.17 -4.17
N THR A 83 -3.38 25.70 -4.59
CA THR A 83 -2.07 25.37 -4.01
C THR A 83 -1.95 25.92 -2.58
N PHE A 84 -1.37 25.14 -1.66
CA PHE A 84 -1.18 25.48 -0.24
C PHE A 84 -2.47 25.77 0.55
N ALA A 85 -3.63 25.37 0.05
CA ALA A 85 -4.90 25.59 0.73
C ALA A 85 -5.11 24.58 1.87
N ASP A 86 -5.95 24.96 2.84
CA ASP A 86 -6.43 24.06 3.90
C ASP A 86 -7.85 23.59 3.59
N LEU A 87 -8.00 22.33 3.20
CA LEU A 87 -9.27 21.65 2.91
C LEU A 87 -9.58 20.56 3.94
N VAL A 88 -8.92 20.57 5.09
CA VAL A 88 -9.15 19.56 6.12
C VAL A 88 -10.61 19.59 6.60
N ASP A 89 -11.21 18.41 6.77
CA ASP A 89 -12.62 18.25 7.13
C ASP A 89 -13.62 18.90 6.14
N ALA A 90 -13.20 19.21 4.91
CA ALA A 90 -14.09 19.72 3.86
C ALA A 90 -14.80 18.57 3.13
N TYR A 91 -16.00 18.83 2.62
CA TYR A 91 -16.83 17.87 1.91
C TYR A 91 -17.10 18.36 0.49
N PHE A 92 -16.74 17.55 -0.49
CA PHE A 92 -16.99 17.74 -1.91
C PHE A 92 -17.81 16.56 -2.41
N VAL A 93 -19.00 16.83 -2.95
CA VAL A 93 -19.91 15.84 -3.49
C VAL A 93 -20.24 16.24 -4.92
N ASP A 94 -20.08 15.31 -5.86
CA ASP A 94 -20.39 15.50 -7.28
C ASP A 94 -19.71 16.74 -7.90
N CYS A 95 -18.50 17.06 -7.43
CA CYS A 95 -17.72 18.21 -7.88
C CYS A 95 -16.73 17.86 -9.00
N THR A 96 -16.37 18.84 -9.83
CA THR A 96 -15.34 18.67 -10.87
C THR A 96 -14.08 19.47 -10.57
N PHE A 97 -12.93 18.86 -10.84
CA PHE A 97 -11.59 19.37 -10.65
C PHE A 97 -10.77 19.05 -11.91
N LYS A 98 -11.11 19.66 -13.05
CA LYS A 98 -10.33 19.50 -14.29
C LYS A 98 -9.22 20.54 -14.37
N ASP A 99 -8.01 20.15 -14.76
CA ASP A 99 -6.86 21.06 -14.92
C ASP A 99 -6.56 21.90 -13.65
N VAL A 100 -6.83 21.34 -12.46
CA VAL A 100 -6.67 22.02 -11.17
C VAL A 100 -5.27 21.80 -10.63
N ASN A 101 -4.69 22.86 -10.05
CA ASN A 101 -3.47 22.74 -9.26
C ASN A 101 -3.79 22.78 -7.76
N MET A 102 -3.72 21.62 -7.10
CA MET A 102 -3.92 21.44 -5.65
C MET A 102 -2.62 21.12 -4.91
N ARG A 103 -1.44 21.32 -5.53
CA ARG A 103 -0.17 20.87 -4.94
C ARG A 103 0.03 21.40 -3.52
N VAL A 104 0.63 20.56 -2.67
CA VAL A 104 1.03 20.92 -1.29
C VAL A 104 -0.16 21.35 -0.40
N SER A 105 -1.39 21.00 -0.77
CA SER A 105 -2.57 21.33 0.03
C SER A 105 -2.85 20.28 1.09
N LYS A 106 -3.53 20.71 2.16
CA LYS A 106 -3.95 19.82 3.24
C LYS A 106 -5.34 19.32 2.93
N ILE A 107 -5.48 18.01 2.71
CA ILE A 107 -6.77 17.38 2.40
C ILE A 107 -7.12 16.28 3.41
N GLY A 108 -6.40 16.21 4.54
CA GLY A 108 -6.64 15.20 5.57
C GLY A 108 -8.07 15.27 6.12
N SER A 109 -8.68 14.11 6.34
CA SER A 109 -10.07 13.96 6.81
C SER A 109 -11.13 14.61 5.89
N ALA A 110 -10.75 15.07 4.70
CA ALA A 110 -11.70 15.57 3.71
C ALA A 110 -12.45 14.42 3.03
N THR A 111 -13.60 14.73 2.43
CA THR A 111 -14.38 13.81 1.61
C THR A 111 -14.51 14.37 0.21
N PHE A 112 -14.12 13.58 -0.80
CA PHE A 112 -14.37 13.81 -2.21
C PHE A 112 -15.19 12.63 -2.72
N SER A 113 -16.51 12.75 -2.64
CA SER A 113 -17.44 11.70 -3.08
C SER A 113 -17.88 11.97 -4.51
N SER A 114 -17.77 10.97 -5.38
CA SER A 114 -18.20 11.05 -6.79
C SER A 114 -17.61 12.24 -7.55
N CYS A 115 -16.40 12.67 -7.17
CA CYS A 115 -15.73 13.81 -7.78
C CYS A 115 -14.92 13.40 -9.02
N ILE A 116 -14.63 14.34 -9.91
CA ILE A 116 -13.84 14.10 -11.12
C ILE A 116 -12.56 14.93 -11.09
N PHE A 117 -11.42 14.28 -11.03
CA PHE A 117 -10.09 14.85 -11.19
C PHE A 117 -9.55 14.45 -12.57
N GLU A 118 -9.42 15.42 -13.47
CA GLU A 118 -8.94 15.18 -14.84
C GLU A 118 -7.79 16.14 -15.14
N ASN A 119 -6.62 15.61 -15.53
CA ASN A 119 -5.42 16.40 -15.80
C ASN A 119 -5.03 17.35 -14.64
N SER A 120 -5.36 16.96 -13.41
CA SER A 120 -5.12 17.76 -12.20
C SER A 120 -3.85 17.35 -11.49
N ASP A 121 -3.36 18.21 -10.59
CA ASP A 121 -2.15 17.98 -9.82
C ASP A 121 -2.42 18.07 -8.32
N LEU A 122 -2.42 16.91 -7.66
CA LEU A 122 -2.54 16.75 -6.21
C LEU A 122 -1.20 16.37 -5.57
N SER A 123 -0.08 16.54 -6.29
CA SER A 123 1.22 16.13 -5.81
C SER A 123 1.58 16.82 -4.49
N TYR A 124 2.27 16.09 -3.61
CA TYR A 124 2.70 16.56 -2.28
C TYR A 124 1.56 16.93 -1.32
N CYS A 125 0.32 16.56 -1.61
CA CYS A 125 -0.79 16.70 -0.65
C CYS A 125 -0.62 15.78 0.55
N SER A 126 -1.09 16.23 1.71
CA SER A 126 -1.26 15.40 2.90
C SER A 126 -2.71 14.92 2.98
N ALA A 127 -2.93 13.63 2.70
CA ALA A 127 -4.25 13.03 2.51
C ALA A 127 -4.58 11.98 3.58
N LYS A 128 -4.17 12.19 4.83
CA LYS A 128 -4.47 11.22 5.90
C LYS A 128 -5.98 11.14 6.17
N ASP A 129 -6.54 9.94 6.29
CA ASP A 129 -7.94 9.71 6.62
C ASP A 129 -8.94 10.36 5.62
N THR A 130 -8.53 10.57 4.35
CA THR A 130 -9.36 11.20 3.30
C THR A 130 -10.18 10.15 2.56
N SER A 131 -11.45 10.45 2.25
CA SER A 131 -12.29 9.62 1.38
C SER A 131 -12.32 10.17 -0.05
N PHE A 132 -12.15 9.29 -1.02
CA PHE A 132 -12.30 9.53 -2.46
C PHE A 132 -13.38 8.64 -3.08
N GLU A 133 -14.28 8.05 -2.28
CA GLU A 133 -15.28 7.08 -2.72
C GLU A 133 -16.02 7.51 -4.01
N GLY A 134 -16.08 6.60 -4.99
CA GLY A 134 -16.76 6.84 -6.27
C GLY A 134 -16.09 7.86 -7.19
N SER A 135 -14.97 8.46 -6.79
CA SER A 135 -14.29 9.49 -7.57
C SER A 135 -13.47 8.92 -8.73
N LYS A 136 -13.25 9.76 -9.74
CA LYS A 136 -12.45 9.45 -10.93
C LYS A 136 -11.21 10.30 -10.98
N PHE A 137 -10.07 9.67 -11.21
CA PHE A 137 -8.77 10.27 -11.42
C PHE A 137 -8.27 9.86 -12.80
N ILE A 138 -8.21 10.82 -13.72
CA ILE A 138 -7.81 10.60 -15.11
C ILE A 138 -6.61 11.50 -15.38
N ASN A 139 -5.47 10.91 -15.72
CA ASN A 139 -4.20 11.61 -15.95
C ASN A 139 -3.85 12.59 -14.81
N THR A 140 -4.18 12.21 -13.56
CA THR A 140 -3.96 13.07 -12.40
C THR A 140 -2.58 12.80 -11.81
N ALA A 141 -1.84 13.85 -11.48
CA ALA A 141 -0.58 13.73 -10.77
C ALA A 141 -0.84 13.56 -9.26
N LEU A 142 -0.43 12.41 -8.74
CA LEU A 142 -0.53 12.00 -7.34
C LEU A 142 0.88 11.81 -6.74
N GLU A 143 1.88 12.47 -7.30
CA GLU A 143 3.27 12.24 -6.93
C GLU A 143 3.55 12.68 -5.50
N HIS A 144 4.33 11.87 -4.78
CA HIS A 144 4.71 12.16 -3.40
C HIS A 144 3.54 12.37 -2.43
N VAL A 145 2.35 11.90 -2.76
CA VAL A 145 1.21 11.93 -1.85
C VAL A 145 1.36 10.84 -0.80
N THR A 146 1.02 11.20 0.44
CA THR A 146 0.92 10.23 1.54
C THR A 146 -0.53 9.84 1.71
N PHE A 147 -0.84 8.59 1.34
CA PHE A 147 -2.13 7.96 1.57
C PHE A 147 -2.04 7.03 2.78
N VAL A 148 -2.76 7.36 3.85
CA VAL A 148 -2.83 6.56 5.08
C VAL A 148 -4.29 6.51 5.50
N ALA A 149 -4.84 5.30 5.60
CA ALA A 149 -6.23 5.05 6.00
C ALA A 149 -7.24 5.75 5.07
N ASN A 150 -6.99 5.71 3.76
CA ASN A 150 -7.84 6.35 2.76
C ASN A 150 -8.90 5.42 2.20
N ASN A 151 -10.07 5.98 1.90
CA ASN A 151 -11.09 5.25 1.15
C ASN A 151 -11.01 5.56 -0.35
N PHE A 152 -10.69 4.57 -1.16
CA PHE A 152 -10.70 4.60 -2.63
C PHE A 152 -11.74 3.60 -3.19
N SER A 153 -12.75 3.21 -2.41
CA SER A 153 -13.79 2.32 -2.91
C SER A 153 -14.51 2.92 -4.11
N ASP A 154 -14.84 2.07 -5.08
CA ASP A 154 -15.56 2.43 -6.31
C ASP A 154 -14.86 3.52 -7.15
N THR A 155 -13.56 3.73 -6.97
CA THR A 155 -12.79 4.74 -7.72
C THR A 155 -12.28 4.24 -9.07
N GLU A 156 -12.02 5.18 -9.98
CA GLU A 156 -11.26 4.93 -11.21
C GLU A 156 -9.94 5.70 -11.16
N LEU A 157 -8.80 5.01 -11.22
CA LEU A 157 -7.46 5.58 -11.29
C LEU A 157 -6.85 5.21 -12.64
N ILE A 158 -6.85 6.14 -13.60
CA ILE A 158 -6.43 5.89 -14.98
C ILE A 158 -5.33 6.87 -15.38
N GLY A 159 -4.17 6.35 -15.81
CA GLY A 159 -3.09 7.20 -16.33
C GLY A 159 -2.45 8.13 -15.28
N CYS A 160 -2.68 7.89 -14.00
CA CYS A 160 -2.21 8.75 -12.92
C CYS A 160 -0.71 8.58 -12.68
N SER A 161 0.02 9.67 -12.43
CA SER A 161 1.40 9.58 -11.96
C SER A 161 1.42 9.36 -10.44
N VAL A 162 2.00 8.25 -10.01
CA VAL A 162 2.05 7.82 -8.61
C VAL A 162 3.49 7.67 -8.13
N TYR A 163 4.42 8.38 -8.76
CA TYR A 163 5.82 8.34 -8.37
C TYR A 163 6.00 8.83 -6.92
N GLY A 164 6.71 8.04 -6.11
CA GLY A 164 7.08 8.42 -4.75
C GLY A 164 5.93 8.47 -3.75
N ILE A 165 4.77 7.88 -4.06
CA ILE A 165 3.68 7.74 -3.09
C ILE A 165 4.09 6.86 -1.91
N SER A 166 3.38 7.02 -0.80
CA SER A 166 3.35 6.06 0.30
C SER A 166 1.90 5.74 0.59
N SER A 167 1.54 4.46 0.51
CA SER A 167 0.17 3.99 0.68
C SER A 167 0.09 2.92 1.77
N TRP A 168 -0.71 3.18 2.80
CA TRP A 168 -0.96 2.25 3.90
C TRP A 168 -2.45 2.24 4.23
N ASP A 169 -3.02 1.06 4.49
CA ASP A 169 -4.42 0.87 4.88
C ASP A 169 -5.42 1.50 3.89
N LEU A 170 -5.22 1.28 2.58
CA LEU A 170 -6.16 1.74 1.56
C LEU A 170 -7.36 0.80 1.48
N ASN A 171 -8.57 1.35 1.45
CA ASN A 171 -9.73 0.61 0.96
C ASN A 171 -9.81 0.78 -0.57
N LEU A 172 -9.69 -0.31 -1.32
CA LEU A 172 -9.69 -0.32 -2.79
C LEU A 172 -10.85 -1.13 -3.37
N ASP A 173 -11.87 -1.43 -2.56
CA ASP A 173 -13.03 -2.23 -2.95
C ASP A 173 -13.67 -1.68 -4.23
N ASN A 174 -13.86 -2.52 -5.24
CA ASN A 174 -14.38 -2.17 -6.57
C ASN A 174 -13.61 -1.06 -7.32
N SER A 175 -12.41 -0.68 -6.88
CA SER A 175 -11.60 0.29 -7.61
C SER A 175 -11.09 -0.29 -8.93
N THR A 176 -11.08 0.52 -9.98
CA THR A 176 -10.45 0.21 -11.26
C THR A 176 -9.17 1.01 -11.39
N GLN A 177 -8.05 0.34 -11.65
CA GLN A 177 -6.74 0.95 -11.72
C GLN A 177 -6.07 0.54 -13.02
N LYS A 178 -5.61 1.52 -13.83
CA LYS A 178 -5.02 1.28 -15.14
C LYS A 178 -3.93 2.28 -15.47
N ASN A 179 -2.83 1.81 -16.05
CA ASN A 179 -1.76 2.64 -16.59
C ASN A 179 -1.18 3.64 -15.58
N LEU A 180 -1.06 3.26 -14.30
CA LEU A 180 -0.47 4.11 -13.26
C LEU A 180 1.03 4.25 -13.51
N ILE A 181 1.50 5.47 -13.69
CA ILE A 181 2.90 5.78 -14.02
C ILE A 181 3.72 5.85 -12.74
N ILE A 182 4.73 5.00 -12.60
CA ILE A 182 5.52 4.87 -11.37
C ILE A 182 6.88 5.56 -11.43
N THR A 183 7.23 6.13 -12.58
CA THR A 183 8.51 6.79 -12.86
C THR A 183 8.35 8.31 -12.92
N LYS A 184 9.45 9.03 -12.76
CA LYS A 184 9.49 10.48 -13.01
C LYS A 184 9.36 10.79 -14.51
N ASP A 185 8.96 12.02 -14.81
CA ASP A 185 8.84 12.54 -16.19
C ASP A 185 10.14 12.47 -17.00
N ASP A 186 11.30 12.53 -16.34
CA ASP A 186 12.62 12.47 -16.99
C ASP A 186 13.13 11.03 -17.22
N GLN A 187 12.33 10.02 -16.86
CA GLN A 187 12.67 8.60 -16.96
C GLN A 187 11.79 7.86 -17.97
N PRO A 188 12.24 6.71 -18.51
CA PRO A 188 11.38 5.86 -19.31
C PRO A 188 10.10 5.50 -18.54
N THR A 189 8.95 5.71 -19.17
CA THR A 189 7.65 5.46 -18.55
C THR A 189 7.48 3.98 -18.23
N ILE A 190 7.23 3.69 -16.95
CA ILE A 190 6.82 2.37 -16.49
C ILE A 190 5.44 2.51 -15.88
N THR A 191 4.55 1.60 -16.27
CA THR A 191 3.17 1.59 -15.79
C THR A 191 2.82 0.30 -15.05
N VAL A 192 1.91 0.42 -14.09
CA VAL A 192 1.29 -0.70 -13.38
C VAL A 192 -0.21 -0.47 -13.25
N ASP A 193 -0.97 -1.52 -12.96
CA ASP A 193 -2.43 -1.46 -12.80
C ASP A 193 -2.85 -1.63 -11.33
N ASN A 194 -1.93 -1.43 -10.38
CA ASN A 194 -2.20 -1.51 -8.95
C ASN A 194 -1.30 -0.54 -8.18
N ILE A 195 -1.92 0.35 -7.40
CA ILE A 195 -1.28 1.44 -6.66
C ILE A 195 -0.44 0.94 -5.49
N GLU A 196 -0.86 -0.14 -4.81
CA GLU A 196 -0.09 -0.75 -3.72
C GLU A 196 1.16 -1.46 -4.27
N LEU A 197 1.07 -2.07 -5.46
CA LEU A 197 2.22 -2.67 -6.15
C LEU A 197 3.17 -1.61 -6.73
N ALA A 198 2.70 -0.41 -7.05
CA ALA A 198 3.49 0.65 -7.66
C ALA A 198 4.76 0.96 -6.85
N GLN A 199 4.61 1.13 -5.53
CA GLN A 199 5.72 1.42 -4.63
C GLN A 199 6.74 0.27 -4.62
N PHE A 200 6.27 -0.98 -4.61
CA PHE A 200 7.11 -2.16 -4.60
C PHE A 200 7.89 -2.32 -5.92
N ILE A 201 7.23 -2.20 -7.07
CA ILE A 201 7.87 -2.32 -8.39
C ILE A 201 8.90 -1.22 -8.59
N TYR A 202 8.60 0.02 -8.21
CA TYR A 202 9.57 1.11 -8.30
C TYR A 202 10.82 0.81 -7.47
N LEU A 203 10.63 0.38 -6.22
CA LEU A 203 11.70 0.01 -5.31
C LEU A 203 12.56 -1.14 -5.86
N MET A 204 11.96 -2.15 -6.47
CA MET A 204 12.67 -3.27 -7.10
C MET A 204 13.56 -2.83 -8.28
N ILE A 205 13.09 -1.89 -9.08
CA ILE A 205 13.79 -1.45 -10.30
C ILE A 205 14.93 -0.49 -9.94
N ASN A 206 14.69 0.44 -9.02
CA ASN A 206 15.58 1.58 -8.79
C ASN A 206 16.42 1.51 -7.50
N ASN A 207 16.26 0.50 -6.65
CA ASN A 207 17.00 0.43 -5.39
C ASN A 207 18.06 -0.68 -5.39
N THR A 208 19.32 -0.29 -5.60
CA THR A 208 20.48 -1.19 -5.51
C THR A 208 20.63 -1.80 -4.11
N LYS A 209 20.18 -1.11 -3.05
CA LYS A 209 20.16 -1.69 -1.70
C LYS A 209 19.10 -2.78 -1.58
N LEU A 210 17.94 -2.65 -2.22
CA LEU A 210 16.97 -3.75 -2.24
C LEU A 210 17.45 -4.93 -3.04
N ARG A 211 18.17 -4.72 -4.16
CA ARG A 211 18.87 -5.83 -4.83
C ARG A 211 19.84 -6.52 -3.88
N SER A 212 20.66 -5.75 -3.14
CA SER A 212 21.57 -6.33 -2.13
C SER A 212 20.84 -6.97 -0.94
N ILE A 213 19.65 -6.49 -0.57
CA ILE A 213 18.82 -7.11 0.46
C ILE A 213 18.22 -8.41 -0.08
N ILE A 214 17.76 -8.46 -1.33
CA ILE A 214 17.30 -9.70 -1.97
C ILE A 214 18.45 -10.70 -2.04
N ASP A 215 19.67 -10.26 -2.41
CA ASP A 215 20.87 -11.10 -2.37
C ASP A 215 21.19 -11.54 -0.92
N THR A 216 20.97 -10.68 0.08
CA THR A 216 21.11 -11.03 1.50
C THR A 216 20.03 -12.02 1.95
N LEU A 217 18.79 -11.85 1.48
CA LEU A 217 17.66 -12.71 1.80
C LEU A 217 17.90 -14.11 1.22
N THR A 218 18.25 -14.21 -0.06
CA THR A 218 18.57 -15.49 -0.71
C THR A 218 19.86 -16.13 -0.20
N SER A 219 20.77 -15.36 0.42
CA SER A 219 22.03 -15.89 0.98
C SER A 219 22.00 -16.16 2.49
N LYS A 220 21.05 -15.62 3.26
CA LYS A 220 21.03 -15.76 4.73
C LYS A 220 19.68 -16.12 5.34
N VAL A 221 18.56 -15.98 4.63
CA VAL A 221 17.26 -16.31 5.23
C VAL A 221 17.09 -17.81 5.29
N VAL A 222 16.64 -18.30 6.45
CA VAL A 222 16.25 -19.69 6.65
C VAL A 222 14.79 -19.71 7.07
N LEU A 223 13.94 -20.31 6.26
CA LEU A 223 12.53 -20.46 6.59
C LEU A 223 12.35 -21.71 7.45
N ILE A 224 11.77 -21.55 8.63
CA ILE A 224 11.48 -22.64 9.56
C ILE A 224 9.98 -22.95 9.46
N LEU A 225 9.65 -24.15 8.99
CA LEU A 225 8.30 -24.69 8.91
C LEU A 225 8.15 -25.80 9.95
N GLY A 226 7.00 -25.88 10.62
CA GLY A 226 6.76 -26.90 11.64
C GLY A 226 5.46 -26.69 12.39
N ASN A 227 5.21 -27.50 13.42
CA ASN A 227 4.06 -27.33 14.30
C ASN A 227 4.39 -26.31 15.41
N PHE A 228 3.55 -25.30 15.59
CA PHE A 228 3.75 -24.21 16.57
C PHE A 228 3.00 -24.41 17.89
N SER A 229 2.53 -25.63 18.17
CA SER A 229 2.02 -25.95 19.50
C SER A 229 3.04 -25.59 20.59
N PRO A 230 2.61 -25.20 21.82
CA PRO A 230 3.52 -24.69 22.85
C PRO A 230 4.74 -25.57 23.12
N GLU A 231 4.56 -26.89 23.08
CA GLU A 231 5.61 -27.88 23.30
C GLU A 231 6.63 -27.92 22.15
N ARG A 232 6.16 -27.75 20.91
CA ARG A 232 6.97 -27.80 19.69
C ARG A 232 7.68 -26.48 19.42
N LYS A 233 7.03 -25.36 19.77
CA LYS A 233 7.59 -24.01 19.65
C LYS A 233 8.92 -23.86 20.39
N ILE A 234 9.09 -24.52 21.54
CA ILE A 234 10.36 -24.55 22.28
C ILE A 234 11.51 -25.06 21.39
N VAL A 235 11.26 -26.13 20.63
CA VAL A 235 12.25 -26.72 19.72
C VAL A 235 12.51 -25.80 18.53
N LEU A 236 11.47 -25.23 17.93
CA LEU A 236 11.62 -24.30 16.80
C LEU A 236 12.35 -23.01 17.20
N ASP A 237 12.10 -22.50 18.41
CA ASP A 237 12.83 -21.37 18.99
C ASP A 237 14.30 -21.74 19.25
N GLU A 238 14.61 -22.96 19.70
CA GLU A 238 16.01 -23.42 19.80
C GLU A 238 16.70 -23.47 18.43
N ILE A 239 16.00 -23.97 17.39
CA ILE A 239 16.51 -23.95 16.02
C ILE A 239 16.81 -22.52 15.59
N ARG A 240 15.87 -21.61 15.86
CA ARG A 240 15.99 -20.19 15.54
C ARG A 240 17.23 -19.57 16.17
N GLU A 241 17.42 -19.73 17.47
CA GLU A 241 18.56 -19.12 18.15
C GLU A 241 19.90 -19.70 17.65
N LYS A 242 19.99 -21.01 17.42
CA LYS A 242 21.22 -21.61 16.87
C LYS A 242 21.54 -21.16 15.45
N LEU A 243 20.54 -20.96 14.59
CA LEU A 243 20.77 -20.41 13.25
C LEU A 243 21.38 -19.01 13.29
N ARG A 244 21.03 -18.19 14.30
CA ARG A 244 21.62 -16.85 14.50
C ARG A 244 23.11 -16.92 14.86
N ASP A 245 23.54 -17.95 15.60
CA ASP A 245 24.96 -18.16 15.91
C ASP A 245 25.81 -18.40 14.63
N TYR A 246 25.17 -18.82 13.54
CA TYR A 246 25.80 -19.00 12.23
C TYR A 246 25.55 -17.85 11.25
N ASP A 247 25.11 -16.67 11.72
CA ASP A 247 24.82 -15.47 10.91
C ASP A 247 23.69 -15.68 9.87
N TYR A 248 22.80 -16.65 10.13
CA TYR A 248 21.55 -16.78 9.38
C TYR A 248 20.44 -15.92 9.99
N ILE A 249 19.46 -15.56 9.15
CA ILE A 249 18.27 -14.81 9.51
C ILE A 249 17.09 -15.78 9.51
N PRO A 250 16.77 -16.42 10.66
CA PRO A 250 15.68 -17.38 10.71
C PRO A 250 14.32 -16.66 10.69
N VAL A 251 13.46 -17.10 9.79
CA VAL A 251 12.07 -16.65 9.68
C VAL A 251 11.18 -17.81 10.12
N MET A 252 10.46 -17.61 11.21
CA MET A 252 9.44 -18.56 11.69
C MET A 252 8.07 -18.03 11.29
N PHE A 253 7.26 -18.89 10.70
CA PHE A 253 5.89 -18.55 10.34
C PHE A 253 4.93 -19.41 11.18
N ASP A 254 4.22 -18.78 12.11
CA ASP A 254 3.29 -19.46 13.02
C ASP A 254 2.00 -19.85 12.27
N PHE A 255 1.65 -21.14 12.32
CA PHE A 255 0.55 -21.75 11.55
C PHE A 255 -0.82 -21.66 12.25
N GLU A 256 -0.97 -20.88 13.32
CA GLU A 256 -2.31 -20.68 13.92
C GLU A 256 -3.26 -19.93 12.95
N LYS A 257 -4.17 -20.73 12.35
CA LYS A 257 -5.39 -20.41 11.55
C LYS A 257 -5.69 -18.93 11.27
N PRO A 258 -5.93 -18.59 9.98
CA PRO A 258 -7.29 -18.18 9.61
C PRO A 258 -8.09 -19.12 8.67
N SER A 259 -9.39 -18.88 8.62
CA SER A 259 -10.41 -19.56 7.82
C SER A 259 -10.40 -19.26 6.31
N SER A 260 -9.24 -19.10 5.68
CA SER A 260 -9.14 -18.81 4.24
C SER A 260 -8.08 -19.65 3.53
N ARG A 261 -8.43 -20.14 2.33
CA ARG A 261 -7.71 -21.10 1.50
C ARG A 261 -6.33 -20.65 0.94
N ASN A 262 -5.71 -19.56 1.44
CA ASN A 262 -4.55 -18.94 0.77
C ASN A 262 -3.17 -19.08 1.45
N PHE A 263 -2.98 -20.07 2.33
CA PHE A 263 -1.72 -20.25 3.07
C PHE A 263 -0.54 -20.72 2.23
N THR A 264 -0.81 -21.61 1.28
CA THR A 264 0.23 -22.23 0.47
C THR A 264 0.97 -21.20 -0.40
N GLU A 265 0.28 -20.14 -0.84
CA GLU A 265 0.90 -19.04 -1.59
C GLU A 265 1.89 -18.24 -0.73
N THR A 266 1.55 -17.96 0.53
CA THR A 266 2.46 -17.26 1.46
C THR A 266 3.70 -18.09 1.73
N VAL A 267 3.54 -19.39 2.03
CA VAL A 267 4.68 -20.30 2.25
C VAL A 267 5.52 -20.42 0.99
N PHE A 268 4.89 -20.52 -0.19
CA PHE A 268 5.58 -20.55 -1.47
C PHE A 268 6.43 -19.30 -1.70
N THR A 269 5.86 -18.11 -1.49
CA THR A 269 6.58 -16.83 -1.64
C THR A 269 7.76 -16.73 -0.68
N LEU A 270 7.56 -17.06 0.60
CA LEU A 270 8.62 -17.02 1.61
C LEU A 270 9.71 -18.05 1.33
N ALA A 271 9.35 -19.27 0.92
CA ALA A 271 10.30 -20.31 0.57
C ALA A 271 11.14 -19.91 -0.65
N ASN A 272 10.56 -19.22 -1.62
CA ASN A 272 11.27 -18.70 -2.81
C ASN A 272 12.34 -17.66 -2.44
N MET A 273 12.17 -16.97 -1.31
CA MET A 273 13.13 -15.98 -0.82
C MET A 273 14.16 -16.57 0.16
N ALA A 274 13.98 -17.82 0.61
CA ALA A 274 14.84 -18.46 1.57
C ALA A 274 16.05 -19.11 0.89
N ARG A 275 17.20 -19.06 1.57
CA ARG A 275 18.40 -19.81 1.17
C ARG A 275 18.12 -21.32 1.23
N PHE A 276 17.51 -21.75 2.32
CA PHE A 276 17.04 -23.12 2.51
C PHE A 276 15.89 -23.14 3.51
N VAL A 277 15.15 -24.25 3.52
CA VAL A 277 14.01 -24.47 4.40
C VAL A 277 14.38 -25.57 5.41
N VAL A 278 14.15 -25.31 6.69
CA VAL A 278 14.14 -26.33 7.73
C VAL A 278 12.70 -26.72 8.00
N ALA A 279 12.36 -27.97 7.74
CA ALA A 279 10.99 -28.47 7.78
C ALA A 279 10.84 -29.51 8.90
N ASP A 280 10.30 -29.11 10.05
CA ASP A 280 10.00 -30.04 11.14
C ASP A 280 8.70 -30.80 10.88
N LEU A 281 8.85 -32.06 10.47
CA LEU A 281 7.78 -32.97 10.12
C LEU A 281 7.10 -33.58 11.35
N SER A 282 7.64 -33.36 12.56
CA SER A 282 7.12 -33.95 13.80
C SER A 282 5.63 -33.59 13.99
N SER A 283 4.84 -34.57 14.42
CA SER A 283 3.37 -34.63 14.52
C SER A 283 2.60 -34.90 13.22
N VAL A 284 1.56 -35.74 13.33
CA VAL A 284 0.76 -36.34 12.22
C VAL A 284 0.04 -35.32 11.32
N ARG A 285 0.06 -34.01 11.63
CA ARG A 285 -0.68 -32.95 10.92
C ARG A 285 0.14 -31.67 10.69
N SER A 286 1.47 -31.76 10.63
CA SER A 286 2.35 -30.58 10.58
C SER A 286 2.24 -29.79 9.26
N ILE A 287 3.01 -30.17 8.24
CA ILE A 287 3.25 -29.34 7.04
C ILE A 287 3.31 -30.15 5.73
N GLY A 288 2.83 -31.41 5.76
CA GLY A 288 3.01 -32.35 4.64
C GLY A 288 2.35 -31.90 3.32
N HIS A 289 1.18 -31.26 3.39
CA HIS A 289 0.45 -30.80 2.20
C HIS A 289 1.12 -29.56 1.57
N GLU A 290 1.59 -28.65 2.41
CA GLU A 290 2.33 -27.45 2.03
C GLU A 290 3.61 -27.85 1.30
N LEU A 291 4.41 -28.74 1.90
CA LEU A 291 5.63 -29.25 1.29
C LEU A 291 5.34 -29.95 -0.04
N ALA A 292 4.31 -30.80 -0.12
CA ALA A 292 3.93 -31.46 -1.36
C ALA A 292 3.53 -30.49 -2.48
N THR A 293 3.05 -29.30 -2.13
CA THR A 293 2.66 -28.28 -3.11
C THR A 293 3.83 -27.40 -3.57
N ILE A 294 4.77 -27.08 -2.67
CA ILE A 294 5.85 -26.13 -2.95
C ILE A 294 7.13 -26.80 -3.43
N VAL A 295 7.49 -27.98 -2.92
CA VAL A 295 8.73 -28.67 -3.25
C VAL A 295 8.88 -28.89 -4.76
N PRO A 296 7.86 -29.38 -5.51
CA PRO A 296 7.99 -29.59 -6.95
C PRO A 296 8.25 -28.31 -7.76
N LYS A 297 7.92 -27.14 -7.18
CA LYS A 297 7.96 -25.84 -7.85
C LYS A 297 9.20 -25.01 -7.48
N LEU A 298 10.03 -25.48 -6.55
CA LEU A 298 11.17 -24.74 -5.99
C LEU A 298 12.48 -25.52 -6.12
N PRO A 299 12.98 -25.78 -7.35
CA PRO A 299 14.22 -26.55 -7.56
C PRO A 299 15.48 -25.85 -7.04
N SER A 300 15.41 -24.54 -6.81
CA SER A 300 16.53 -23.72 -6.33
C SER A 300 16.63 -23.62 -4.81
N VAL A 301 15.71 -24.23 -4.06
CA VAL A 301 15.64 -24.13 -2.60
C VAL A 301 15.83 -25.52 -1.99
N THR A 302 16.85 -25.68 -1.14
CA THR A 302 17.08 -26.94 -0.44
C THR A 302 16.14 -27.09 0.75
N PHE A 303 15.54 -28.26 0.91
CA PHE A 303 14.68 -28.59 2.04
C PHE A 303 15.38 -29.61 2.95
N TYR A 304 15.43 -29.28 4.25
CA TYR A 304 15.97 -30.13 5.31
C TYR A 304 14.83 -30.63 6.19
N PRO A 305 14.27 -31.82 5.89
CA PRO A 305 13.25 -32.43 6.73
C PRO A 305 13.85 -32.94 8.04
N LEU A 306 13.27 -32.51 9.15
CA LEU A 306 13.61 -32.92 10.51
C LEU A 306 12.44 -33.69 11.11
N ILE A 307 12.73 -34.71 11.91
CA ILE A 307 11.70 -35.42 12.67
C ILE A 307 12.21 -35.88 14.04
N VAL A 308 11.37 -35.75 15.07
CA VAL A 308 11.72 -36.26 16.40
C VAL A 308 11.82 -37.77 16.42
N CYS A 309 12.83 -38.29 17.12
CA CYS A 309 13.00 -39.73 17.34
C CYS A 309 11.73 -40.38 17.92
N GLY A 310 11.21 -41.38 17.22
CA GLY A 310 10.01 -42.13 17.64
C GLY A 310 8.72 -41.63 17.00
N ASP A 311 8.75 -40.49 16.31
CA ASP A 311 7.66 -40.06 15.45
C ASP A 311 7.80 -40.68 14.04
N LYS A 312 6.71 -40.65 13.27
CA LYS A 312 6.71 -41.17 11.88
C LYS A 312 6.37 -40.05 10.91
N GLU A 313 7.09 -39.98 9.80
CA GLU A 313 6.71 -39.03 8.75
C GLU A 313 5.33 -39.35 8.17
N TYR A 314 4.71 -38.33 7.58
CA TYR A 314 3.50 -38.51 6.82
C TYR A 314 3.74 -39.45 5.63
N GLY A 315 2.82 -40.40 5.39
CA GLY A 315 3.05 -41.54 4.51
C GLY A 315 3.46 -41.21 3.07
N MET A 316 3.05 -40.06 2.52
CA MET A 316 3.42 -39.62 1.16
C MET A 316 4.66 -38.70 1.12
N PHE A 317 5.31 -38.44 2.25
CA PHE A 317 6.52 -37.60 2.26
C PHE A 317 7.66 -38.25 1.47
N ASN A 318 7.70 -39.58 1.41
CA ASN A 318 8.70 -40.32 0.64
C ASN A 318 8.69 -39.96 -0.85
N ASP A 319 7.54 -39.57 -1.40
CA ASP A 319 7.42 -39.11 -2.80
C ASP A 319 8.21 -37.81 -3.03
N LEU A 320 8.43 -37.01 -1.98
CA LEU A 320 9.20 -35.77 -2.06
C LEU A 320 10.71 -36.01 -2.02
N LEU A 321 11.17 -37.19 -1.55
CA LEU A 321 12.59 -37.56 -1.57
C LEU A 321 13.10 -37.86 -2.99
N GLU A 322 12.21 -37.97 -3.99
CA GLU A 322 12.60 -38.09 -5.39
C GLU A 322 13.23 -36.81 -5.95
N TYR A 323 12.97 -35.66 -5.32
CA TYR A 323 13.55 -34.38 -5.72
C TYR A 323 14.92 -34.19 -5.08
N ASN A 324 15.96 -33.99 -5.90
CA ASN A 324 17.36 -33.86 -5.44
C ASN A 324 17.62 -32.69 -4.47
N TRP A 325 16.72 -31.70 -4.42
CA TRP A 325 16.79 -30.57 -3.49
C TRP A 325 16.08 -30.83 -2.16
N VAL A 326 15.50 -32.01 -1.95
CA VAL A 326 15.00 -32.47 -0.65
C VAL A 326 16.02 -33.43 -0.05
N LYS A 327 16.60 -33.05 1.09
CA LYS A 327 17.63 -33.85 1.77
C LYS A 327 16.98 -35.01 2.53
N PRO A 328 17.72 -36.10 2.82
CA PRO A 328 17.20 -37.22 3.61
C PRO A 328 16.66 -36.77 4.96
N ILE A 329 15.59 -37.42 5.44
CA ILE A 329 14.98 -37.13 6.74
C ILE A 329 16.00 -37.30 7.84
N MET A 330 16.24 -36.22 8.60
CA MET A 330 17.16 -36.24 9.71
C MET A 330 16.39 -36.38 11.03
N THR A 331 16.75 -37.39 11.81
CA THR A 331 16.12 -37.65 13.11
C THR A 331 16.85 -36.94 14.24
N TYR A 332 16.13 -36.39 15.21
CA TYR A 332 16.73 -35.75 16.37
C TYR A 332 16.01 -36.04 17.68
N LYS A 333 16.75 -35.87 18.77
CA LYS A 333 16.18 -35.77 20.13
C LYS A 333 16.05 -34.29 20.49
N PRO A 334 15.04 -33.89 21.27
CA PRO A 334 14.83 -32.48 21.62
C PRO A 334 16.05 -31.78 22.22
N ASN A 335 16.95 -32.51 22.91
CA ASN A 335 18.18 -31.97 23.49
C ASN A 335 19.41 -31.97 22.55
N GLN A 336 19.26 -32.40 21.30
CA GLN A 336 20.35 -32.55 20.31
C GLN A 336 20.09 -31.77 19.02
N VAL A 337 19.28 -30.72 19.10
CA VAL A 337 18.95 -29.86 17.95
C VAL A 337 20.19 -29.10 17.43
N GLY A 338 21.25 -28.95 18.24
CA GLY A 338 22.52 -28.37 17.76
C GLY A 338 23.23 -29.27 16.76
N ASP A 339 23.41 -30.53 17.12
CA ASP A 339 24.13 -31.53 16.33
C ASP A 339 23.54 -31.70 14.92
N ILE A 340 22.21 -31.56 14.80
CA ILE A 340 21.52 -31.67 13.51
C ILE A 340 21.68 -30.40 12.66
N LEU A 341 21.65 -29.22 13.29
CA LEU A 341 21.86 -27.96 12.58
C LEU A 341 23.30 -27.82 12.10
N GLU A 342 24.29 -28.27 12.88
CA GLU A 342 25.68 -28.32 12.42
C GLU A 342 25.83 -29.11 11.11
N LYS A 343 25.15 -30.27 11.00
CA LYS A 343 25.14 -31.06 9.76
C LYS A 343 24.52 -30.31 8.59
N ILE A 344 23.40 -29.62 8.83
CA ILE A 344 22.73 -28.79 7.81
C ILE A 344 23.67 -27.67 7.34
N ILE A 345 24.34 -26.98 8.27
CA ILE A 345 25.24 -25.87 7.93
C ILE A 345 26.47 -26.37 7.16
N ILE A 346 27.02 -27.54 7.51
CA ILE A 346 28.13 -28.15 6.78
C ILE A 346 27.72 -28.47 5.33
N ASP A 347 26.58 -29.14 5.14
CA ASP A 347 26.04 -29.47 3.82
C ASP A 347 25.78 -28.22 2.96
N GLN A 348 25.23 -27.15 3.55
CA GLN A 348 25.04 -25.87 2.88
C GLN A 348 26.35 -25.20 2.42
N ARG A 349 27.44 -25.35 3.17
CA ARG A 349 28.76 -24.82 2.79
C ARG A 349 29.37 -25.60 1.62
N GLU A 350 29.16 -26.91 1.58
CA GLU A 350 29.66 -27.76 0.50
C GLU A 350 28.91 -27.54 -0.82
N ASP A 351 27.59 -27.29 -0.77
CA ASP A 351 26.78 -26.98 -1.95
C ASP A 351 27.09 -25.59 -2.57
N THR A 352 27.74 -24.67 -1.84
CA THR A 352 28.15 -23.34 -2.36
C THR A 352 29.50 -23.36 -3.10
N LEU A 353 30.26 -24.47 -3.02
CA LEU A 353 31.59 -24.62 -3.61
C LEU A 353 31.59 -25.37 -4.96
N LYS A 354 30.41 -25.79 -5.44
CA LYS A 354 30.18 -26.38 -6.77
C LYS A 354 29.48 -25.36 -7.65
#